data_AF-A0A367WS89-F1
#
_entry.id   AF-A0A367WS89-F1
#
_cell.length_a   1.000
_cell.length_b   1.000
_cell.length_c   1.000
_cell.angle_alpha   90.00
_cell.angle_beta   90.00
_cell.angle_gamma   90.00
#
_symmetry.space_group_name_H-M   'P 1'
#
loop_
_entity.id
_entity.type
_entity.pdbx_description
1 polymer ?
#
loop_
_entity_poly.entity_id
_entity_poly.type
_entity_poly.pdbx_seq_one_letter_code
_entity_poly.pdbx_strand_id
1 'polypeptide(L)'
;MAYEATSSVDIMMLAGLTWQRTGKNCWTASDRFAHYTIFRDIDERWYGEWERDGERMRADWSCPILETFAEYMVDNARRSPTDGPS
;
A
#
# COMPACT_ATOMS: atom_id res chain seq x y z
N MET A 1 -24.30 26.48 11.60
CA MET A 1 -23.10 26.06 10.86
C MET A 1 -22.83 24.62 11.25
N ALA A 2 -22.84 23.71 10.28
CA ALA A 2 -22.69 22.29 10.51
C ALA A 2 -21.26 22.01 10.98
N TYR A 3 -21.15 21.22 12.04
CA TYR A 3 -19.90 20.63 12.51
C TYR A 3 -19.31 19.84 11.35
N GLU A 4 -18.11 20.23 10.88
CA GLU A 4 -17.33 19.38 10.00
C GLU A 4 -17.10 18.07 10.76
N ALA A 5 -17.73 17.00 10.28
CA ALA A 5 -17.46 15.66 10.78
C ALA A 5 -15.96 15.44 10.63
N THR A 6 -15.26 15.34 11.75
CA THR A 6 -13.88 14.91 11.78
C THR A 6 -13.86 13.51 11.19
N SER A 7 -13.61 13.40 9.89
CA SER A 7 -13.48 12.12 9.19
C SER A 7 -12.36 11.40 9.93
N SER A 8 -12.70 10.43 10.77
CA SER A 8 -11.72 9.64 11.48
C SER A 8 -10.86 8.96 10.43
N VAL A 9 -9.65 9.48 10.21
CA VAL A 9 -8.69 8.83 9.33
C VAL A 9 -8.28 7.56 10.05
N ASP A 10 -8.75 6.42 9.57
CA ASP A 10 -8.30 5.13 10.07
C ASP A 10 -6.81 5.00 9.71
N ILE A 11 -5.97 4.84 10.72
CA ILE A 11 -4.52 4.69 10.59
C ILE A 11 -4.10 3.37 11.22
N MET A 12 -3.18 2.66 10.58
CA MET A 12 -2.56 1.45 11.13
C MET A 12 -1.07 1.41 10.82
N MET A 13 -0.29 0.69 11.63
CA MET A 13 1.12 0.41 11.34
C MET A 13 1.27 -1.02 10.83
N LEU A 14 1.78 -1.18 9.60
CA LEU A 14 2.06 -2.48 8.98
C LEU A 14 3.41 -2.43 8.26
N ALA A 15 4.21 -3.49 8.39
CA ALA A 15 5.52 -3.60 7.75
C ALA A 15 6.46 -2.40 8.01
N GLY A 16 6.32 -1.76 9.18
CA GLY A 16 7.09 -0.57 9.56
C GLY A 16 6.66 0.74 8.87
N LEU A 17 5.52 0.76 8.18
CA LEU A 17 4.93 1.95 7.58
C LEU A 17 3.60 2.32 8.25
N THR A 18 3.30 3.61 8.26
CA THR A 18 1.99 4.14 8.67
C THR A 18 1.06 4.15 7.46
N TRP A 19 0.05 3.29 7.48
CA TRP A 19 -0.96 3.19 6.43
C TRP A 19 -2.18 4.03 6.79
N GLN A 20 -2.62 4.85 5.84
CA GLN A 20 -3.81 5.68 5.93
C GLN A 20 -4.91 5.10 5.06
N ARG A 21 -6.10 5.00 5.62
CA ARG A 21 -7.27 4.55 4.88
C ARG A 21 -7.79 5.67 3.98
N THR A 22 -7.87 5.39 2.69
CA THR A 22 -8.40 6.33 1.66
C THR A 22 -9.78 5.92 1.15
N GLY A 23 -10.26 4.73 1.54
CA GLY A 23 -11.60 4.25 1.24
C GLY A 23 -11.93 2.98 2.01
N LYS A 24 -13.14 2.44 1.86
CA LYS A 24 -13.60 1.28 2.65
C LYS A 24 -12.62 0.09 2.58
N ASN A 25 -12.03 -0.13 1.41
CA ASN A 25 -11.12 -1.25 1.14
C ASN A 25 -9.80 -0.76 0.54
N CYS A 26 -9.34 0.45 0.87
CA CYS A 26 -8.13 1.02 0.28
C CYS A 26 -7.24 1.65 1.35
N TRP A 27 -5.95 1.32 1.30
CA TRP A 27 -4.92 1.77 2.20
C TRP A 27 -3.74 2.31 1.38
N THR A 28 -3.18 3.42 1.84
CA THR A 28 -2.00 4.02 1.23
C THR A 28 -0.92 4.25 2.27
N ALA A 29 0.33 4.12 1.88
CA ALA A 29 1.48 4.46 2.70
C ALA A 29 2.57 5.02 1.80
N SER A 30 3.54 5.70 2.38
CA SER A 30 4.73 6.13 1.67
C SER A 30 5.96 6.00 2.56
N ASP A 31 7.09 5.76 1.92
CA ASP A 31 8.41 5.93 2.51
C ASP A 31 9.33 6.63 1.52
N ARG A 32 10.63 6.66 1.83
CA ARG A 32 11.63 7.27 0.95
C ARG A 32 11.84 6.52 -0.38
N PHE A 33 11.30 5.31 -0.52
CA PHE A 33 11.54 4.45 -1.69
C PHE A 33 10.34 4.41 -2.63
N ALA A 34 9.12 4.39 -2.09
CA ALA A 34 7.92 4.28 -2.91
C ALA A 34 6.67 4.87 -2.23
N HIS A 35 5.66 5.14 -3.07
CA HIS A 35 4.29 5.35 -2.65
C HIS A 35 3.49 4.06 -2.89
N TYR A 36 2.82 3.54 -1.87
CA TYR A 36 2.15 2.25 -1.88
C TYR A 36 0.63 2.43 -1.86
N THR A 37 -0.07 1.59 -2.59
CA THR A 37 -1.54 1.47 -2.53
C THR A 37 -1.92 0.00 -2.43
N ILE A 38 -2.74 -0.33 -1.43
CA ILE A 38 -3.32 -1.66 -1.21
C ILE A 38 -4.83 -1.53 -1.31
N PHE A 39 -5.48 -2.42 -2.04
CA PHE A 39 -6.92 -2.46 -2.19
C PHE A 39 -7.49 -3.88 -2.13
N ARG A 40 -8.69 -4.04 -1.57
CA ARG A 40 -9.40 -5.34 -1.54
C ARG A 40 -10.42 -5.41 -2.65
N ASP A 41 -10.40 -6.49 -3.42
CA ASP A 41 -11.34 -6.74 -4.51
C ASP A 41 -12.49 -7.68 -4.08
N ILE A 42 -13.41 -7.97 -5.01
CA ILE A 42 -14.63 -8.78 -4.79
C ILE A 42 -14.35 -10.24 -4.41
N ASP A 43 -13.16 -10.75 -4.69
CA ASP A 43 -12.70 -12.09 -4.31
C ASP A 43 -12.18 -12.13 -2.87
N GLU A 44 -12.34 -11.03 -2.14
CA GLU A 44 -11.94 -10.84 -0.74
C GLU A 44 -10.42 -10.90 -0.52
N ARG A 45 -9.61 -10.76 -1.57
CA ARG A 45 -8.14 -10.72 -1.52
C ARG A 45 -7.63 -9.30 -1.64
N TRP A 46 -6.45 -9.08 -1.06
CA TRP A 46 -5.70 -7.84 -1.17
C TRP A 46 -4.78 -7.87 -2.38
N TYR A 47 -4.85 -6.78 -3.12
CA TYR A 47 -4.03 -6.45 -4.27
C TYR A 47 -3.34 -5.13 -4.00
N GLY A 48 -2.33 -4.81 -4.79
CA GLY A 48 -1.61 -3.58 -4.59
C GLY A 48 -0.68 -3.22 -5.72
N GLU A 49 -0.20 -2.01 -5.60
CA GLU A 49 0.73 -1.36 -6.51
C GLU A 49 1.61 -0.40 -5.73
N TRP A 50 2.81 -0.17 -6.26
CA TRP A 50 3.71 0.82 -5.71
C TRP A 50 4.31 1.65 -6.84
N GLU A 51 4.44 2.94 -6.60
CA GLU A 51 5.08 3.88 -7.50
C GLU A 51 6.44 4.26 -6.93
N ARG A 52 7.47 4.11 -7.75
CA ARG A 52 8.86 4.44 -7.43
C ARG A 52 9.50 5.10 -8.62
N ASP A 53 10.14 6.25 -8.41
CA ASP A 53 10.85 6.98 -9.46
C ASP A 53 9.99 7.29 -10.71
N GLY A 54 8.66 7.45 -10.51
CA GLY A 54 7.68 7.67 -11.58
C GLY A 54 7.20 6.40 -12.29
N GLU A 55 7.75 5.23 -11.96
CA GLU A 55 7.32 3.93 -12.48
C GLU A 55 6.35 3.25 -11.51
N ARG A 56 5.19 2.86 -12.03
CA ARG A 56 4.16 2.15 -11.27
C ARG A 56 4.26 0.65 -11.53
N MET A 57 4.51 -0.10 -10.47
CA MET A 57 4.57 -1.56 -10.48
C MET A 57 3.33 -2.13 -9.80
N ARG A 58 2.84 -3.26 -10.32
CA ARG A 58 1.71 -4.00 -9.74
C ARG A 58 2.22 -5.26 -9.05
N ALA A 59 1.66 -5.58 -7.89
CA ALA A 59 1.89 -6.87 -7.24
C ALA A 59 1.47 -8.03 -8.15
N ASP A 60 2.34 -9.04 -8.25
CA ASP A 60 2.06 -10.29 -8.97
C ASP A 60 1.41 -11.36 -8.09
N TRP A 61 1.28 -11.08 -6.80
CA TRP A 61 0.69 -11.95 -5.80
C TRP A 61 -0.47 -11.26 -5.08
N SER A 62 -1.38 -12.05 -4.50
CA SER A 62 -2.51 -11.56 -3.69
C SER A 62 -2.82 -12.54 -2.57
N CYS A 63 -3.35 -12.04 -1.45
CA CYS A 63 -3.76 -12.89 -0.32
C CYS A 63 -4.88 -12.28 0.51
N PRO A 64 -5.59 -13.05 1.36
CA PRO A 64 -6.72 -12.54 2.14
C PRO A 64 -6.33 -11.77 3.41
N ILE A 65 -5.04 -11.76 3.79
CA ILE A 65 -4.56 -11.16 5.04
C ILE A 65 -3.83 -9.85 4.74
N LEU A 66 -4.33 -8.72 5.25
CA LEU A 66 -3.80 -7.40 4.94
C LEU A 66 -2.35 -7.23 5.42
N GLU A 67 -2.06 -7.70 6.62
CA GLU A 67 -0.75 -7.62 7.27
C GLU A 67 0.32 -8.31 6.42
N THR A 68 0.05 -9.57 6.02
CA THR A 68 0.94 -10.35 5.16
C THR A 68 1.11 -9.69 3.80
N PHE A 69 0.03 -9.12 3.23
CA PHE A 69 0.11 -8.44 1.96
C PHE A 69 0.95 -7.16 2.02
N ALA A 70 0.81 -6.37 3.10
CA ALA A 70 1.62 -5.17 3.31
C ALA A 70 3.10 -5.48 3.47
N GLU A 71 3.46 -6.57 4.17
CA GLU A 71 4.84 -7.05 4.25
C GLU A 71 5.40 -7.41 2.88
N TYR A 72 4.65 -8.19 2.09
CA TYR A 72 5.03 -8.54 0.72
C TYR A 72 5.26 -7.27 -0.13
N MET A 73 4.37 -6.29 -0.06
CA MET A 73 4.45 -5.05 -0.83
C MET A 73 5.71 -4.24 -0.50
N VAL A 74 5.98 -4.04 0.79
CA VAL A 74 7.14 -3.27 1.27
C VAL A 74 8.44 -4.00 0.96
N ASP A 75 8.48 -5.31 1.14
CA ASP A 75 9.66 -6.12 0.83
C ASP A 75 9.98 -6.09 -0.67
N ASN A 76 8.99 -6.22 -1.55
CA ASN A 76 9.20 -6.19 -3.00
C ASN A 76 9.62 -4.80 -3.49
N ALA A 77 8.96 -3.72 -3.06
CA ALA A 77 9.34 -2.37 -3.48
C ALA A 77 10.79 -2.00 -3.08
N ARG A 78 11.25 -2.52 -1.93
CA ARG A 78 12.61 -2.31 -1.42
C ARG A 78 13.64 -3.24 -2.05
N ARG A 79 13.24 -4.44 -2.47
CA ARG A 79 14.12 -5.40 -3.17
C ARG A 79 14.23 -5.14 -4.66
N SER A 80 13.26 -4.47 -5.27
CA SER A 80 13.34 -4.09 -6.69
C SER A 80 14.67 -3.37 -6.92
N PRO A 81 15.59 -3.98 -7.70
CA PRO A 81 16.91 -3.42 -7.88
C PRO A 81 16.77 -2.05 -8.53
N THR A 82 17.45 -1.04 -7.98
CA THR A 82 17.78 0.20 -8.71
C THR A 82 18.83 -0.08 -9.81
N ASP A 83 18.93 -1.31 -10.27
CA ASP A 83 20.07 -1.88 -10.98
C ASP A 83 19.52 -2.72 -12.14
N GLY A 84 19.17 -2.03 -13.23
CA GLY A 84 19.39 -2.61 -14.54
C GLY A 84 20.91 -2.61 -14.80
N PRO A 85 21.52 -3.73 -15.20
CA PRO A 85 22.95 -3.76 -15.45
C PRO A 85 23.28 -2.96 -16.72
N SER A 86 24.27 -2.05 -16.58
CA SER A 86 25.14 -1.48 -17.64
C SER A 86 24.51 -0.64 -18.75
#